data_AF-A0A938R5Z4-F1
#
_entry.id   AF-A0A938R5Z4-F1
#
_cell.length_a   1.000
_cell.length_b   1.000
_cell.length_c   1.000
_cell.angle_alpha   90.00
_cell.angle_beta   90.00
_cell.angle_gamma   90.00
#
_symmetry.space_group_name_H-M   'P 1'
#
loop_
_entity.id
_entity.type
_entity.pdbx_description
1 polymer ?
#
loop_
_entity_poly.entity_id
_entity_poly.type
_entity_poly.pdbx_seq_one_letter_code
_entity_poly.pdbx_strand_id
1 'polypeptide(L)' 'MGQKTVKFNEEGISNLPDDKPVLYKILTPNDSNNYTGVAQRGRVRERITEHLGEIPGAKVR' A
#
# COMPACT_ATOMS: atom_id res chain seq x y z
N MET A 1 9.24 -14.92 1.93
CA MET A 1 8.32 -13.84 1.54
C MET A 1 8.77 -12.59 2.27
N GLY A 2 9.22 -11.57 1.54
CA GLY A 2 9.69 -10.32 2.15
C GLY A 2 8.51 -9.39 2.38
N GLN A 3 8.46 -8.79 3.57
CA GLN A 3 7.55 -7.70 3.87
C GLN A 3 8.23 -6.38 3.52
N LYS A 4 7.60 -5.57 2.66
CA LYS A 4 8.15 -4.28 2.25
C LYS A 4 7.24 -3.18 2.78
N THR A 5 7.78 -2.36 3.68
CA THR A 5 7.09 -1.17 4.16
C THR A 5 7.58 0.03 3.36
N VAL A 6 6.65 0.77 2.76
CA VAL A 6 6.91 2.03 2.05
C VAL A 6 6.06 3.15 2.62
N LYS A 7 6.41 4.40 2.32
CA LYS A 7 5.55 5.54 2.65
C LYS A 7 4.26 5.46 1.83
N PHE A 8 3.13 5.85 2.42
CA PHE A 8 1.85 5.94 1.72
C PHE A 8 1.78 7.25 0.95
N ASN A 9 2.57 7.33 -0.12
CA ASN A 9 2.62 8.43 -1.07
C ASN A 9 2.97 7.87 -2.47
N GLU A 10 2.77 8.67 -3.51
CA GLU A 10 2.95 8.22 -4.90
C GLU A 10 4.35 7.64 -5.17
N GLU A 11 5.40 8.29 -4.65
CA GLU A 11 6.78 7.82 -4.79
C GLU A 11 7.02 6.47 -4.11
N GLY A 12 6.52 6.30 -2.88
CA GLY A 12 6.66 5.05 -2.12
C GLY A 12 5.89 3.90 -2.77
N ILE A 13 4.67 4.18 -3.24
CA ILE A 13 3.80 3.20 -3.91
C ILE A 13 4.39 2.78 -5.26
N SER A 14 4.99 3.70 -6.01
CA SER A 14 5.64 3.40 -7.30
C SER A 14 6.78 2.39 -7.18
N ASN A 15 7.39 2.29 -6.00
CA ASN A 15 8.44 1.33 -5.70
C ASN A 15 7.94 -0.06 -5.25
N LEU A 16 6.61 -0.27 -5.20
CA LEU A 16 6.04 -1.56 -4.84
C LEU A 16 6.10 -2.57 -6.00
N PRO A 17 6.36 -3.85 -5.70
CA PRO A 17 6.25 -4.91 -6.69
C PRO A 17 4.79 -5.08 -7.13
N ASP A 18 4.58 -5.24 -8.43
CA ASP A 18 3.26 -5.50 -9.02
C ASP A 18 3.19 -6.88 -9.70
N ASP A 19 4.27 -7.66 -9.68
CA ASP A 19 4.37 -8.95 -10.38
C ASP A 19 3.51 -10.07 -9.75
N LYS A 20 2.98 -9.87 -8.55
CA LYS A 20 2.18 -10.83 -7.79
C LYS A 20 0.98 -10.17 -7.14
N PRO A 21 -0.12 -10.91 -6.91
CA PRO A 21 -1.17 -10.42 -6.02
C PRO A 21 -0.61 -10.28 -4.61
N VAL A 22 -0.94 -9.19 -3.93
CA VAL A 22 -0.47 -8.91 -2.58
C VAL A 22 -1.62 -8.44 -1.70
N LEU A 23 -1.55 -8.82 -0.43
CA LEU A 23 -2.31 -8.19 0.64
C LEU A 23 -1.48 -7.02 1.16
N TYR A 24 -2.07 -5.83 1.15
CA TYR A 24 -1.43 -4.62 1.65
C TYR A 24 -2.20 -4.05 2.82
N LYS A 25 -1.49 -3.39 3.73
CA LYS A 25 -2.06 -2.69 4.87
C LYS A 25 -1.65 -1.23 4.85
N ILE A 26 -2.62 -0.32 4.86
CA ILE A 26 -2.39 1.10 5.07
C ILE A 26 -2.39 1.32 6.58
N LEU A 27 -1.27 1.81 7.09
CA LEU A 27 -1.05 2.07 8.51
C LEU A 27 -1.09 3.57 8.78
N THR A 28 -1.59 3.94 9.96
CA THR A 28 -1.49 5.29 10.52
C THR A 28 -0.04 5.63 10.93
N PRO A 29 0.28 6.90 11.26
CA PRO A 29 1.59 7.27 11.77
C PRO A 29 2.05 6.46 12.99
N ASN A 30 1.10 5.99 13.82
CA ASN A 30 1.34 5.15 15.00
C ASN A 30 1.43 3.65 14.67
N ASP A 31 1.67 3.30 13.40
CA ASP A 31 1.75 1.92 12.88
C ASP A 31 0.48 1.06 13.16
N SER A 32 -0.64 1.71 13.52
CA SER A 32 -1.93 1.06 13.70
C SER A 32 -2.60 0.83 12.35
N ASN A 33 -3.19 -0.35 12.16
CA ASN A 33 -3.84 -0.73 10.91
C ASN A 33 -5.09 0.13 10.67
N ASN A 34 -5.07 0.94 9.61
CA ASN A 34 -6.23 1.74 9.22
C ASN A 34 -7.07 1.05 8.15
N TYR A 35 -6.42 0.36 7.22
CA TYR A 35 -7.08 -0.33 6.13
C TYR A 35 -6.27 -1.53 5.66
N THR A 36 -6.97 -2.63 5.35
CA THR A 36 -6.37 -3.81 4.72
C THR A 36 -7.07 -4.04 3.40
N GLY A 37 -6.29 -4.12 2.32
CA GLY A 37 -6.79 -4.40 0.99
C GLY A 37 -6.04 -5.54 0.32
N VAL A 38 -6.62 -6.06 -0.75
CA VAL A 38 -5.93 -6.98 -1.66
C VAL A 38 -5.84 -6.33 -3.03
N ALA A 39 -4.68 -6.44 -3.65
CA ALA A 39 -4.47 -6.01 -5.02
C ALA A 39 -4.10 -7.21 -5.89
N GLN A 40 -4.69 -7.26 -7.07
CA GLN A 40 -4.34 -8.25 -8.08
C GLN A 40 -2.97 -7.95 -8.69
N ARG A 41 -2.36 -8.97 -9.29
CA ARG A 41 -1.14 -8.83 -10.09
C ARG A 41 -1.33 -7.75 -11.16
N GLY A 42 -0.32 -6.90 -11.34
CA GLY A 42 -0.29 -5.77 -12.27
C GLY A 42 -1.02 -4.53 -11.76
N ARG A 43 -1.79 -4.63 -10.67
CA ARG A 43 -2.64 -3.53 -10.17
C ARG A 43 -2.30 -3.05 -8.77
N VAL A 44 -1.16 -3.49 -8.21
CA VAL A 44 -0.76 -3.14 -6.83
C VAL A 44 -0.61 -1.64 -6.66
N ARG A 45 0.15 -1.00 -7.56
CA ARG A 45 0.42 0.45 -7.50
C ARG A 45 -0.85 1.25 -7.69
N GLU A 46 -1.58 0.99 -8.77
CA GLU A 46 -2.85 1.68 -9.08
C GLU A 46 -3.85 1.56 -7.95
N ARG A 47 -4.09 0.32 -7.45
CA ARG A 47 -5.06 0.10 -6.36
C ARG A 47 -4.71 0.87 -5.10
N ILE A 48 -3.44 0.93 -4.72
CA ILE A 48 -3.04 1.62 -3.50
C ILE A 48 -3.11 3.15 -3.73
N THR A 49 -2.74 3.62 -4.92
CA THR A 49 -2.85 5.03 -5.31
C THR A 49 -4.30 5.51 -5.35
N GLU A 50 -5.27 4.68 -5.74
CA GLU A 50 -6.71 5.02 -5.69
C GLU A 50 -7.17 5.43 -4.27
N HIS A 51 -6.50 4.94 -3.22
CA HIS A 51 -6.86 5.29 -1.84
C HIS A 51 -6.10 6.53 -1.32
N LEU A 52 -5.14 7.09 -2.08
CA LEU A 52 -4.44 8.32 -1.70
C LEU A 52 -5.44 9.48 -1.70
N GLY A 53 -5.60 10.12 -0.54
CA GLY A 53 -6.55 11.21 -0.36
C GLY A 53 -7.94 10.77 0.12
N GLU A 54 -8.32 9.51 -0.07
CA GLU A 54 -9.56 8.95 0.50
C GLU A 54 -9.34 8.37 1.90
N ILE A 55 -8.23 7.63 2.09
CA ILE A 55 -7.92 6.99 3.36
C ILE A 55 -6.74 7.71 4.01
N PRO A 56 -6.86 8.19 5.26
CA PRO A 56 -5.71 8.76 5.97
C PRO A 56 -4.69 7.64 6.27
N GLY A 57 -3.46 7.78 5.79
CA GLY A 57 -2.41 6.78 5.98
C GLY A 57 -1.03 7.41 5.96
N ALA A 58 -0.08 6.76 6.61
CA ALA A 58 1.33 7.17 6.63
C ALA A 58 2.22 6.17 5.89
N LYS A 59 1.90 4.88 5.96
CA LYS A 59 2.74 3.80 5.41
C LYS A 59 1.89 2.69 4.83
N VAL A 60 2.47 1.94 3.88
CA VAL A 60 1.89 0.71 3.34
C VAL A 60 2.83 -0.45 3.61
N ARG A 61 2.28 -1.59 4.02
CA ARG A 61 2.99 -2.80 4.44
C ARG A 61 2.44 -4.06 3.77
#